data_AF-A0A1T4RI10-F1
#
_entry.id   AF-A0A1T4RI10-F1
#
_cell.length_a   1.000
_cell.length_b   1.000
_cell.length_c   1.000
_cell.angle_alpha   90.00
_cell.angle_beta   90.00
_cell.angle_gamma   90.00
#
_symmetry.space_group_name_H-M   'P 1'
#
loop_
_entity.id
_entity.type
_entity.pdbx_description
1 polymer ?
#
loop_
_entity_poly.entity_id
_entity_poly.type
_entity_poly.pdbx_seq_one_letter_code
_entity_poly.pdbx_strand_id
1 'polypeptide(L)'
;GMLTGYARKGQSVQYSDTASMLSGYGRAGQLVKYSDTATMLSTYTRKRQPSSATRSFNSSFQVSATKDASVRYSVEIACSISVSGGQAGVVFLEISPNNSTWTEAGRFSNSNTGAVVIGLSVTSSVAGQISADVPAGYYVRLRTSATTGSPVFTYQSGQETY
;
A
#
# COMPACT_ATOMS: atom_id res chain seq x y z
N GLY A 1 -7.31 52.30 -30.52
CA GLY A 1 -7.35 50.96 -29.88
C GLY A 1 -6.73 49.94 -30.80
N MET A 2 -6.04 48.93 -30.25
CA MET A 2 -5.23 47.96 -31.00
C MET A 2 -6.01 47.06 -31.97
N LEU A 3 -7.35 47.11 -31.97
CA LEU A 3 -8.23 46.43 -32.93
C LEU A 3 -8.83 47.36 -34.00
N THR A 4 -8.73 48.69 -33.85
CA THR A 4 -9.33 49.65 -34.80
C THR A 4 -8.56 49.73 -36.13
N GLY A 5 -7.31 49.25 -36.15
CA GLY A 5 -6.44 49.25 -37.35
C GLY A 5 -6.60 48.04 -38.27
N TYR A 6 -6.96 46.86 -37.74
CA TYR A 6 -7.02 45.61 -38.53
C TYR A 6 -8.31 45.50 -39.36
N ALA A 7 -9.41 46.11 -38.93
CA ALA A 7 -10.68 46.11 -39.66
C ALA A 7 -10.69 47.02 -40.91
N ARG A 8 -9.88 48.09 -40.96
CA ARG A 8 -9.88 49.06 -42.08
C ARG A 8 -9.05 48.65 -43.30
N LYS A 9 -8.28 47.56 -43.22
CA LYS A 9 -7.43 47.06 -44.31
C LYS A 9 -7.76 45.62 -44.73
N GLY A 10 -8.98 45.16 -44.45
CA GLY A 10 -9.43 43.80 -44.81
C GLY A 10 -8.71 42.67 -44.06
N GLN A 11 -7.98 43.00 -42.99
CA GLN A 11 -7.30 42.02 -42.13
C GLN A 11 -8.23 41.61 -40.98
N SER A 12 -9.44 41.18 -41.32
CA SER A 12 -10.13 40.18 -40.52
C SER A 12 -9.20 38.98 -40.40
N VAL A 13 -9.04 38.38 -39.22
CA VAL A 13 -8.27 37.13 -39.06
C VAL A 13 -8.75 36.16 -40.13
N GLN A 14 -7.91 35.94 -41.14
CA GLN A 14 -8.31 35.14 -42.29
C GLN A 14 -8.30 33.69 -41.81
N TYR A 15 -9.21 32.85 -42.29
CA TYR A 15 -9.18 31.41 -41.97
C TYR A 15 -7.83 30.77 -42.29
N SER A 16 -7.06 31.36 -43.23
CA SER A 16 -5.68 31.00 -43.56
C SER A 16 -4.69 31.24 -42.43
N ASP A 17 -4.89 32.26 -41.59
CA ASP A 17 -4.00 32.58 -40.47
C ASP A 17 -4.14 31.49 -39.40
N THR A 18 -5.38 31.07 -39.13
CA THR A 18 -5.68 29.93 -38.24
C THR A 18 -5.15 28.61 -38.81
N ALA A 19 -5.32 28.36 -40.11
CA ALA A 19 -4.81 27.16 -40.77
C ALA A 19 -3.27 27.10 -40.78
N SER A 20 -2.60 28.25 -40.91
CA SER A 20 -1.14 28.35 -40.89
C SER A 20 -0.57 28.11 -39.50
N MET A 21 -1.24 28.64 -38.47
CA MET A 21 -0.91 28.39 -37.06
C MET A 21 -1.03 26.89 -36.74
N LEU A 22 -2.14 26.24 -37.13
CA LEU A 22 -2.38 24.82 -36.87
C LEU A 22 -1.44 23.89 -37.68
N SER A 23 -1.14 24.26 -38.93
CA SER A 23 -0.19 23.57 -39.80
C SER A 23 1.23 23.59 -39.23
N GLY A 24 1.63 24.68 -38.55
CA GLY A 24 2.92 24.77 -37.85
C GLY A 24 3.05 23.72 -36.75
N TYR A 25 2.04 23.56 -35.90
CA TYR A 25 2.00 22.52 -34.87
C TYR A 25 1.97 21.10 -35.47
N GLY A 26 1.28 20.92 -36.61
CA GLY A 26 1.26 19.66 -37.35
C GLY A 26 2.61 19.26 -37.96
N ARG A 27 3.32 20.22 -38.55
CA ARG A 27 4.64 20.00 -39.18
C ARG A 27 5.77 19.81 -38.17
N ALA A 28 5.65 20.40 -36.98
CA ALA A 28 6.61 20.24 -35.88
C ALA A 28 6.38 18.97 -35.03
N GLY A 29 5.41 18.12 -35.39
CA GLY A 29 5.09 16.91 -34.63
C GLY A 29 4.47 17.18 -33.25
N GLN A 30 3.99 18.39 -33.00
CA GLN A 30 3.39 18.83 -31.74
C GLN A 30 1.88 18.58 -31.65
N LEU A 31 1.27 17.96 -32.66
CA LEU A 31 -0.08 17.44 -32.54
C LEU A 31 -0.06 16.19 -31.66
N VAL A 32 -0.76 16.25 -30.52
CA VAL A 32 -1.00 15.07 -29.68
C VAL A 32 -1.83 14.09 -30.49
N LYS A 33 -1.25 12.94 -30.86
CA LYS A 33 -2.01 11.90 -31.55
C LYS A 33 -2.96 11.26 -30.56
N TYR A 34 -4.14 10.81 -31.02
CA TYR A 34 -5.05 10.02 -30.18
C TYR A 34 -4.38 8.75 -29.61
N SER A 35 -3.37 8.21 -30.31
CA SER A 35 -2.51 7.14 -29.82
C SER A 35 -1.70 7.54 -28.59
N ASP A 36 -1.21 8.78 -28.55
CA ASP A 36 -0.34 9.29 -27.49
C ASP A 36 -1.16 9.60 -26.23
N THR A 37 -2.43 9.97 -26.40
CA THR A 37 -3.39 10.08 -25.30
C THR A 37 -3.80 8.71 -24.76
N ALA A 38 -3.97 7.70 -25.63
CA ALA A 38 -4.29 6.34 -25.22
C ALA A 38 -3.16 5.68 -24.41
N THR A 39 -1.90 5.88 -24.80
CA THR A 39 -0.73 5.36 -24.05
C THR A 39 -0.54 6.05 -22.71
N MET A 40 -0.74 7.36 -22.65
CA MET A 40 -0.73 8.13 -21.40
C MET A 40 -1.83 7.63 -20.44
N LEU A 41 -3.05 7.44 -20.93
CA LEU A 41 -4.19 7.01 -20.11
C LEU A 41 -4.13 5.52 -19.71
N SER A 42 -3.51 4.66 -20.53
CA SER A 42 -3.27 3.25 -20.20
C SER A 42 -2.43 3.06 -18.93
N THR A 43 -1.57 4.03 -18.62
CA THR A 43 -0.72 3.97 -17.42
C THR A 43 -1.53 4.28 -16.15
N TYR A 44 -2.55 5.14 -16.25
CA TYR A 44 -3.45 5.53 -15.16
C TYR A 44 -4.59 4.55 -14.90
N THR A 45 -4.95 3.70 -15.88
CA THR A 45 -6.09 2.76 -15.78
C THR A 45 -5.71 1.37 -15.26
N ARG A 46 -4.46 1.15 -14.83
CA ARG A 46 -4.05 -0.11 -14.20
C ARG A 46 -4.85 -0.30 -12.91
N LYS A 47 -5.86 -1.17 -12.98
CA LYS A 47 -6.68 -1.55 -11.82
C LYS A 47 -5.77 -2.16 -10.76
N ARG A 48 -6.05 -1.81 -9.50
CA ARG A 48 -5.45 -2.45 -8.34
C ARG A 48 -5.59 -3.95 -8.46
N GLN A 49 -4.48 -4.68 -8.41
CA GLN A 49 -4.48 -6.14 -8.56
C GLN A 49 -4.32 -6.78 -7.17
N PRO A 50 -5.43 -7.24 -6.54
CA PRO A 50 -5.32 -7.98 -5.30
C PRO A 50 -4.76 -9.38 -5.56
N SER A 51 -3.90 -9.84 -4.67
CA SER A 51 -3.36 -11.19 -4.64
C SER A 51 -3.43 -11.74 -3.23
N SER A 52 -3.75 -13.03 -3.08
CA SER A 52 -3.68 -13.71 -1.79
C SER A 52 -2.23 -13.98 -1.42
N ALA A 53 -1.87 -13.77 -0.16
CA ALA A 53 -0.53 -14.00 0.36
C ALA A 53 -0.56 -14.97 1.55
N THR A 54 0.55 -15.69 1.71
CA THR A 54 0.87 -16.46 2.91
C THR A 54 2.27 -16.06 3.34
N ARG A 55 2.43 -15.64 4.61
CA ARG A 55 3.70 -15.11 5.12
C ARG A 55 4.05 -15.79 6.44
N SER A 56 5.32 -16.11 6.60
CA SER A 56 5.86 -16.59 7.88
C SER A 56 6.20 -15.42 8.79
N PHE A 57 5.96 -15.58 10.09
CA PHE A 57 6.43 -14.61 11.08
C PHE A 57 7.96 -14.52 11.11
N ASN A 58 8.46 -13.35 11.48
CA ASN A 58 9.88 -13.01 11.67
C ASN A 58 10.78 -13.17 10.44
N SER A 59 10.19 -13.42 9.27
CA SER A 59 10.89 -13.47 7.99
C SER A 59 10.60 -12.19 7.21
N SER A 60 11.64 -11.58 6.65
CA SER A 60 11.49 -10.42 5.78
C SER A 60 11.29 -10.82 4.32
N PHE A 61 10.54 -10.00 3.59
CA PHE A 61 10.27 -10.19 2.17
C PHE A 61 9.98 -8.84 1.52
N GLN A 62 10.17 -8.73 0.20
CA GLN A 62 9.66 -7.58 -0.57
C GLN A 62 8.30 -7.94 -1.16
N VAL A 63 7.32 -7.05 -0.98
CA VAL A 63 5.97 -7.20 -1.56
C VAL A 63 6.04 -6.98 -3.08
N SER A 64 6.73 -5.92 -3.49
CA SER A 64 7.02 -5.59 -4.89
C SER A 64 8.30 -4.77 -4.99
N ALA A 65 9.11 -5.05 -6.00
CA ALA A 65 10.33 -4.29 -6.28
C ALA A 65 10.05 -2.99 -7.07
N THR A 66 8.89 -2.87 -7.73
CA THR A 66 8.65 -1.84 -8.76
C THR A 66 7.37 -1.04 -8.60
N LYS A 67 6.50 -1.44 -7.66
CA LYS A 67 5.21 -0.80 -7.41
C LYS A 67 4.98 -0.65 -5.93
N ASP A 68 4.37 0.46 -5.55
CA ASP A 68 3.79 0.61 -4.23
C ASP A 68 2.69 -0.43 -4.05
N ALA A 69 2.54 -0.92 -2.82
CA ALA A 69 1.57 -1.95 -2.51
C ALA A 69 0.87 -1.64 -1.19
N SER A 70 -0.39 -2.03 -1.07
CA SER A 70 -1.11 -2.03 0.20
C SER A 70 -1.23 -3.47 0.66
N VAL A 71 -0.79 -3.74 1.89
CA VAL A 71 -0.81 -5.07 2.48
C VAL A 71 -1.82 -5.14 3.61
N ARG A 72 -2.45 -6.30 3.74
CA ARG A 72 -3.50 -6.58 4.71
C ARG A 72 -3.33 -8.01 5.19
N TYR A 73 -2.91 -8.20 6.43
CA TYR A 73 -2.67 -9.51 7.01
C TYR A 73 -3.57 -9.75 8.21
N SER A 74 -4.28 -10.87 8.20
CA SER A 74 -5.06 -11.35 9.34
C SER A 74 -4.19 -12.29 10.15
N VAL A 75 -4.10 -12.01 11.45
CA VAL A 75 -3.32 -12.78 12.41
C VAL A 75 -4.18 -13.08 13.63
N GLU A 76 -3.85 -14.16 14.31
CA GLU A 76 -4.49 -14.54 15.57
C GLU A 76 -3.41 -14.69 16.64
N ILE A 77 -3.75 -14.23 17.85
CA ILE A 77 -2.91 -14.38 19.04
C ILE A 77 -3.74 -15.10 20.09
N ALA A 78 -3.29 -16.30 20.46
CA ALA A 78 -3.87 -17.05 21.57
C ALA A 78 -3.01 -16.87 22.83
N CYS A 79 -3.65 -16.41 23.90
CA CYS A 79 -3.05 -16.16 25.21
C CYS A 79 -3.81 -16.93 26.29
N SER A 80 -3.15 -17.86 26.96
CA SER A 80 -3.72 -18.59 28.10
C SER A 80 -3.32 -17.97 29.44
N ILE A 81 -4.26 -17.94 30.39
CA ILE A 81 -3.95 -17.86 31.82
C ILE A 81 -3.99 -19.26 32.41
N SER A 82 -2.96 -19.62 33.17
CA SER A 82 -2.87 -20.86 33.92
C SER A 82 -2.33 -20.62 35.34
N VAL A 83 -2.19 -21.69 36.12
CA VAL A 83 -1.56 -21.63 37.46
C VAL A 83 -0.09 -21.15 37.40
N SER A 84 0.57 -21.26 36.23
CA SER A 84 1.93 -20.75 36.03
C SER A 84 1.98 -19.27 35.61
N GLY A 85 0.82 -18.62 35.50
CA GLY A 85 0.68 -17.21 35.12
C GLY A 85 -0.03 -16.99 33.79
N GLY A 86 -0.06 -15.73 33.36
CA GLY A 86 -0.68 -15.29 32.12
C GLY A 86 0.27 -15.25 30.92
N GLN A 87 -0.30 -14.96 29.75
CA GLN A 87 0.41 -14.79 28.49
C GLN A 87 0.00 -13.48 27.81
N ALA A 88 0.95 -12.83 27.16
CA ALA A 88 0.71 -11.63 26.38
C ALA A 88 1.64 -11.59 25.17
N GLY A 89 1.08 -11.24 24.01
CA GLY A 89 1.80 -11.21 22.75
C GLY A 89 1.39 -10.04 21.86
N VAL A 90 2.34 -9.60 21.03
CA VAL A 90 2.14 -8.55 20.03
C VAL A 90 2.70 -9.02 18.68
N VAL A 91 1.94 -8.80 17.61
CA VAL A 91 2.41 -8.88 16.23
C VAL A 91 2.57 -7.47 15.70
N PHE A 92 3.73 -7.18 15.13
CA PHE A 92 4.08 -5.92 14.49
C PHE A 92 4.16 -6.12 12.98
N LEU A 93 3.52 -5.24 12.23
CA LEU A 93 3.78 -5.07 10.81
C LEU A 93 4.84 -3.98 10.66
N GLU A 94 6.01 -4.35 10.15
CA GLU A 94 7.15 -3.44 10.00
C GLU A 94 7.56 -3.35 8.54
N ILE A 95 8.04 -2.17 8.15
CA ILE A 95 8.59 -1.89 6.82
C ILE A 95 10.03 -1.41 6.93
N SER A 96 10.84 -1.67 5.91
CA SER A 96 12.24 -1.28 5.87
C SER A 96 12.71 -0.98 4.44
N PRO A 97 13.38 0.15 4.18
CA PRO A 97 13.98 0.41 2.87
C PRO A 97 15.19 -0.50 2.58
N ASN A 98 15.82 -1.10 3.60
CA ASN A 98 17.13 -1.73 3.48
C ASN A 98 17.24 -3.11 4.18
N ASN A 99 16.12 -3.67 4.64
CA ASN A 99 16.07 -4.93 5.38
C ASN A 99 16.88 -4.95 6.70
N SER A 100 17.18 -3.78 7.27
CA SER A 100 18.02 -3.66 8.47
C SER A 100 17.41 -2.71 9.49
N THR A 101 17.04 -1.50 9.07
CA THR A 101 16.35 -0.51 9.91
C THR A 101 14.85 -0.64 9.69
N TRP A 102 14.11 -0.95 10.74
CA TRP A 102 12.69 -1.27 10.67
C TRP A 102 11.84 -0.16 11.29
N THR A 103 10.78 0.21 10.59
CA THR A 103 9.75 1.14 11.07
C THR A 103 8.46 0.37 11.31
N GLU A 104 7.86 0.52 12.49
CA GLU A 104 6.54 -0.03 12.79
C GLU A 104 5.47 0.70 11.97
N ALA A 105 4.75 -0.04 11.14
CA ALA A 105 3.63 0.45 10.33
C ALA A 105 2.26 0.07 10.91
N GLY A 106 2.21 -0.97 11.74
CA GLY A 106 1.01 -1.35 12.47
C GLY A 106 1.28 -2.41 13.55
N ARG A 107 0.32 -2.60 14.46
CA ARG A 107 0.41 -3.61 15.52
C ARG A 107 -0.95 -4.23 15.85
N PHE A 108 -0.90 -5.44 16.38
CA PHE A 108 -2.03 -6.15 16.97
C PHE A 108 -1.56 -6.90 18.21
N SER A 109 -2.35 -6.86 19.29
CA SER A 109 -1.96 -7.43 20.58
C SER A 109 -3.11 -8.17 21.23
N ASN A 110 -2.80 -9.27 21.90
CA ASN A 110 -3.70 -9.94 22.83
C ASN A 110 -2.97 -10.20 24.14
N SER A 111 -3.69 -10.07 25.24
CA SER A 111 -3.14 -10.23 26.58
C SER A 111 -4.18 -10.88 27.47
N ASN A 112 -3.77 -11.95 28.14
CA ASN A 112 -4.50 -12.54 29.23
C ASN A 112 -3.52 -12.66 30.39
N THR A 113 -3.46 -11.63 31.23
CA THR A 113 -2.52 -11.52 32.35
C THR A 113 -3.24 -11.79 33.67
N GLY A 114 -2.57 -12.49 34.59
CA GLY A 114 -3.14 -12.85 35.89
C GLY A 114 -2.73 -14.25 36.34
N ALA A 115 -3.25 -14.68 37.49
CA ALA A 115 -3.05 -16.01 38.03
C ALA A 115 -4.41 -16.68 38.27
N VAL A 116 -4.51 -17.96 37.94
CA VAL A 116 -5.69 -18.77 38.27
C VAL A 116 -5.66 -19.10 39.75
N VAL A 117 -6.78 -18.89 40.46
CA VAL A 117 -6.89 -19.24 41.88
C VAL A 117 -7.30 -20.71 42.10
N ILE A 118 -8.00 -21.34 41.13
CA ILE A 118 -8.40 -22.76 41.20
C ILE A 118 -8.41 -23.38 39.79
N GLY A 119 -7.39 -24.17 39.41
CA GLY A 119 -7.40 -25.24 38.40
C GLY A 119 -7.93 -24.99 36.96
N LEU A 120 -8.44 -23.80 36.65
CA LEU A 120 -9.09 -23.44 35.39
C LEU A 120 -8.11 -22.73 34.45
N SER A 121 -7.73 -23.35 33.34
CA SER A 121 -7.03 -22.64 32.27
C SER A 121 -8.03 -21.89 31.39
N VAL A 122 -7.83 -20.58 31.19
CA VAL A 122 -8.63 -19.77 30.26
C VAL A 122 -7.76 -19.35 29.09
N THR A 123 -8.17 -19.72 27.87
CA THR A 123 -7.50 -19.30 26.64
C THR A 123 -8.34 -18.25 25.94
N SER A 124 -7.78 -17.06 25.78
CA SER A 124 -8.34 -16.01 24.91
C SER A 124 -7.66 -16.11 23.57
N SER A 125 -8.43 -16.36 22.51
CA SER A 125 -7.93 -16.24 21.14
C SER A 125 -8.61 -15.10 20.43
N VAL A 126 -7.81 -14.16 19.92
CA VAL A 126 -8.32 -12.98 19.23
C VAL A 126 -7.64 -12.91 17.87
N ALA A 127 -8.46 -12.89 16.82
CA ALA A 127 -8.04 -12.64 15.46
C ALA A 127 -8.28 -11.17 15.08
N GLY A 128 -7.36 -10.60 14.31
CA GLY A 128 -7.45 -9.23 13.85
C GLY A 128 -6.61 -8.98 12.61
N GLN A 129 -6.83 -7.84 11.98
CA GLN A 129 -6.13 -7.44 10.76
C GLN A 129 -5.12 -6.34 11.07
N ILE A 130 -3.94 -6.42 10.44
CA ILE A 130 -2.94 -5.35 10.40
C ILE A 130 -2.66 -5.01 8.94
N SER A 131 -2.54 -3.72 8.64
CA SER A 131 -2.33 -3.25 7.27
C SER A 131 -1.35 -2.09 7.20
N ALA A 132 -0.69 -1.95 6.05
CA ALA A 132 0.17 -0.81 5.76
C ALA A 132 0.26 -0.57 4.26
N ASP A 133 0.57 0.66 3.88
CA ASP A 133 1.06 0.97 2.54
C ASP A 133 2.58 0.85 2.52
N VAL A 134 3.09 0.17 1.52
CA VAL A 134 4.47 -0.29 1.37
C VAL A 134 5.01 0.31 0.07
N PRO A 135 5.98 1.24 0.15
CA PRO A 135 6.63 1.77 -1.03
C PRO A 135 7.31 0.68 -1.86
N ALA A 136 7.43 0.92 -3.17
CA ALA A 136 8.17 0.06 -4.08
C ALA A 136 9.60 -0.23 -3.55
N GLY A 137 9.99 -1.51 -3.55
CA GLY A 137 11.31 -1.94 -3.12
C GLY A 137 11.49 -2.04 -1.60
N TYR A 138 10.49 -1.69 -0.78
CA TYR A 138 10.60 -1.87 0.66
C TYR A 138 10.40 -3.34 1.07
N TYR A 139 11.14 -3.73 2.10
CA TYR A 139 10.97 -4.99 2.81
C TYR A 139 9.88 -4.85 3.84
N VAL A 140 9.14 -5.94 4.07
CA VAL A 140 8.08 -6.07 5.05
C VAL A 140 8.38 -7.29 5.91
N ARG A 141 8.02 -7.24 7.18
CA ARG A 141 7.95 -8.44 8.03
C ARG A 141 6.81 -8.34 9.02
N LEU A 142 6.28 -9.50 9.40
CA LEU A 142 5.42 -9.65 10.57
C LEU A 142 6.28 -10.13 11.73
N ARG A 143 6.65 -9.23 12.65
CA ARG A 143 7.47 -9.58 13.82
C ARG A 143 6.57 -9.95 14.98
N THR A 144 6.86 -11.06 15.67
CA THR A 144 6.14 -11.47 16.89
C THR A 144 6.97 -11.11 18.12
N SER A 145 6.33 -10.70 19.21
CA SER A 145 6.97 -10.51 20.50
C SER A 145 6.10 -11.10 21.61
N ALA A 146 6.66 -12.02 22.39
CA ALA A 146 6.06 -12.46 23.64
C ALA A 146 6.46 -11.48 24.75
N THR A 147 5.49 -10.75 25.29
CA THR A 147 5.72 -9.82 26.41
C THR A 147 5.62 -10.54 27.75
N THR A 148 4.82 -11.61 27.83
CA THR A 148 4.73 -12.48 29.00
C THR A 148 4.42 -13.90 28.55
N GLY A 149 5.05 -14.90 29.17
CA GLY A 149 4.82 -16.31 28.87
C GLY A 149 5.12 -16.67 27.41
N SER A 150 4.38 -17.65 26.88
CA SER A 150 4.54 -18.15 25.51
C SER A 150 3.21 -18.14 24.77
N PRO A 151 2.72 -16.96 24.33
CA PRO A 151 1.54 -16.88 23.47
C PRO A 151 1.77 -17.59 22.14
N VAL A 152 0.69 -18.06 21.53
CA VAL A 152 0.72 -18.68 20.20
C VAL A 152 0.30 -17.66 19.16
N PHE A 153 1.08 -17.54 18.09
CA PHE A 153 0.83 -16.63 16.97
C PHE A 153 0.49 -17.44 15.72
N THR A 154 -0.62 -17.11 15.08
CA THR A 154 -1.08 -17.80 13.86
C THR A 154 -1.32 -16.79 12.74
N TYR A 155 -0.76 -17.07 11.57
CA TYR A 155 -1.12 -16.35 10.35
C TYR A 155 -2.40 -16.97 9.77
N GLN A 156 -3.41 -16.16 9.50
CA GLN A 156 -4.69 -16.65 8.98
C GLN A 156 -4.77 -16.46 7.46
N SER A 157 -4.58 -15.24 6.98
CA SER A 157 -4.69 -14.90 5.56
C SER A 157 -4.03 -13.58 5.24
N GLY A 158 -3.68 -13.36 3.98
CA GLY A 158 -3.20 -12.06 3.52
C GLY A 158 -3.74 -11.66 2.16
N GLN A 159 -3.77 -10.35 1.96
CA GLN A 159 -4.00 -9.73 0.66
C GLN A 159 -2.96 -8.65 0.41
N GLU A 160 -2.35 -8.69 -0.76
CA GLU A 160 -1.39 -7.69 -1.25
C GLU A 160 -1.94 -7.09 -2.53
N THR A 161 -2.05 -5.76 -2.57
CA THR A 161 -2.68 -5.03 -3.67
C THR A 161 -1.73 -3.99 -4.25
N TYR A 162 -1.39 -4.16 -5.52
CA TYR A 162 -0.46 -3.33 -6.30
C TYR A 162 -1.17 -2.37 -7.25
#